data_AF-A0A1M6BUV9-F1
#
_entry.id   AF-A0A1M6BUV9-F1
#
_cell.length_a   1.000
_cell.length_b   1.000
_cell.length_c   1.000
_cell.angle_alpha   90.00
_cell.angle_beta   90.00
_cell.angle_gamma   90.00
#
_symmetry.space_group_name_H-M   'P 1'
#
loop_
_entity.id
_entity.type
_entity.pdbx_description
1 polymer ?
#
loop_
_entity_poly.entity_id
_entity_poly.type
_entity_poly.pdbx_seq_one_letter_code
_entity_poly.pdbx_strand_id
1 'polypeptide(L)'
;MINDNTIQNKKSIRKLSEPEPYTGLKRGAYKQEKQQSKILFDPLESVNIIADQVYSSYQFRSCLPKFSVVMPKSGDLFQFINITFQEGKLLEDSIKITPLGSKRPGHSRVQFQIQIPYQLIVRDQVSGEVKAMNGNLPEIKKDAVMYIPEARSEFNYRIIAETRTELLHFPESEGEHLIIPIGIFMIISVVGRVRLQLPSYGTFQEPLVGEPYEAIELELCEEFEKRIFPEDFFPTSIEDPDIDPKKFKRG
;
A
#
# COMPACT_ATOMS: atom_id res chain seq x y z
N MET A 1 65.48 -26.49 11.98
CA MET A 1 65.22 -25.94 13.32
C MET A 1 65.25 -24.43 13.21
N ILE A 2 64.13 -23.81 13.57
CA ILE A 2 63.87 -22.39 13.89
C ILE A 2 62.43 -22.14 13.44
N ASN A 3 61.57 -22.08 14.44
CA ASN A 3 60.20 -21.59 14.37
C ASN A 3 60.23 -20.10 14.06
N ASP A 4 59.34 -19.63 13.20
CA ASP A 4 58.80 -18.29 13.34
C ASP A 4 57.31 -18.29 13.02
N ASN A 5 56.55 -17.93 14.04
CA ASN A 5 55.11 -17.79 14.06
C ASN A 5 54.73 -16.50 13.33
N THR A 6 54.06 -16.62 12.18
CA THR A 6 53.42 -15.45 11.55
C THR A 6 51.91 -15.58 11.66
N ILE A 7 51.40 -14.85 12.65
CA ILE A 7 49.99 -14.55 12.89
C ILE A 7 49.43 -13.82 11.66
N GLN A 8 48.61 -14.50 10.86
CA GLN A 8 47.78 -13.81 9.87
C GLN A 8 46.43 -13.46 10.48
N ASN A 9 46.31 -12.18 10.84
CA ASN A 9 45.09 -11.49 11.18
C ASN A 9 44.07 -11.56 10.01
N LYS A 10 43.15 -12.53 10.06
CA LYS A 10 41.89 -12.44 9.31
C LYS A 10 40.99 -11.44 10.02
N LYS A 11 40.94 -10.20 9.50
CA LYS A 11 39.88 -9.23 9.82
C LYS A 11 38.54 -9.83 9.37
N SER A 12 37.85 -10.47 10.31
CA SER A 12 36.44 -10.85 10.18
C SER A 12 35.62 -9.57 10.08
N ILE A 13 35.18 -9.25 8.86
CA ILE A 13 34.12 -8.26 8.62
C ILE A 13 32.87 -8.81 9.33
N ARG A 14 32.54 -8.24 10.50
CA ARG A 14 31.27 -8.52 11.18
C ARG A 14 30.18 -7.91 10.33
N LYS A 15 29.41 -8.75 9.63
CA LYS A 15 28.09 -8.35 9.14
C LYS A 15 27.27 -7.98 10.39
N LEU A 16 26.79 -6.74 10.45
CA LEU A 16 25.70 -6.37 11.35
C LEU A 16 24.46 -7.12 10.85
N SER A 17 24.22 -8.30 11.41
CA SER A 17 22.93 -8.97 11.30
C SER A 17 21.94 -8.23 12.18
N GLU A 18 20.75 -7.96 11.65
CA GLU A 18 19.60 -7.47 12.42
C GLU A 18 19.40 -8.33 13.67
N PRO A 19 19.01 -7.74 14.82
CA PRO A 19 18.71 -8.52 16.00
C PRO A 19 17.46 -9.37 15.72
N GLU A 20 17.60 -10.69 15.85
CA GLU A 20 16.45 -11.60 15.78
C GLU A 20 15.41 -11.16 16.84
N PRO A 21 14.16 -10.89 16.45
CA PRO A 21 13.13 -10.67 17.43
C PRO A 21 12.90 -12.02 18.12
N TYR A 22 12.69 -12.01 19.43
CA TYR A 22 12.34 -13.19 20.26
C TYR A 22 13.50 -14.10 20.73
N THR A 23 14.52 -13.55 21.37
CA THR A 23 15.40 -14.33 22.28
C THR A 23 15.22 -13.88 23.73
N GLY A 24 14.05 -14.19 24.29
CA GLY A 24 13.69 -13.75 25.64
C GLY A 24 12.68 -14.62 26.38
N LEU A 25 12.70 -15.95 26.20
CA LEU A 25 11.95 -16.86 27.08
C LEU A 25 12.91 -17.85 27.75
N LYS A 26 13.13 -17.61 29.05
CA LYS A 26 13.95 -18.43 29.93
C LYS A 26 13.38 -19.85 30.00
N ARG A 27 14.29 -20.82 29.85
CA ARG A 27 14.07 -22.25 30.12
C ARG A 27 13.63 -22.45 31.56
N GLY A 28 12.35 -22.75 31.76
CA GLY A 28 11.77 -23.15 33.04
C GLY A 28 10.71 -24.22 32.82
N ALA A 29 11.10 -25.49 33.01
CA ALA A 29 10.26 -26.64 33.34
C ALA A 29 8.95 -26.86 32.53
N TYR A 30 9.06 -27.37 31.30
CA TYR A 30 7.99 -28.20 30.75
C TYR A 30 8.19 -29.63 31.22
N LYS A 31 7.45 -29.99 32.29
CA LYS A 31 7.13 -31.38 32.61
C LYS A 31 6.44 -32.01 31.40
N GLN A 32 6.85 -33.22 31.09
CA GLN A 32 6.24 -34.07 30.07
C GLN A 32 4.76 -34.28 30.38
N GLU A 33 3.88 -33.71 29.56
CA GLU A 33 2.56 -34.28 29.33
C GLU A 33 2.55 -34.94 27.96
N LYS A 34 2.67 -36.26 27.98
CA LYS A 34 2.22 -37.14 26.90
C LYS A 34 0.71 -36.94 26.76
N GLN A 35 0.27 -36.07 25.86
CA GLN A 35 -1.07 -36.14 25.30
C GLN A 35 -0.97 -36.13 23.78
N GLN A 36 -1.21 -37.34 23.24
CA GLN A 36 -1.74 -37.64 21.91
C GLN A 36 -1.47 -36.58 20.83
N SER A 37 -0.57 -36.93 19.90
CA SER A 37 -0.60 -36.40 18.54
C SER A 37 -1.96 -36.73 17.91
N LYS A 38 -2.99 -35.93 18.20
CA LYS A 38 -4.14 -35.80 17.31
C LYS A 38 -3.54 -35.30 16.00
N ILE A 39 -3.60 -36.15 14.98
CA ILE A 39 -3.50 -35.70 13.60
C ILE A 39 -4.52 -34.57 13.51
N LEU A 40 -4.05 -33.33 13.37
CA LEU A 40 -4.90 -32.18 13.09
C LEU A 40 -5.40 -32.39 11.67
N PHE A 41 -6.43 -33.23 11.54
CA PHE A 41 -7.19 -33.38 10.32
C PHE A 41 -8.03 -32.10 10.28
N ASP A 42 -7.52 -31.09 9.60
CA ASP A 42 -8.27 -29.87 9.39
C ASP A 42 -9.33 -30.19 8.32
N PRO A 43 -10.61 -30.35 8.69
CA PRO A 43 -11.60 -30.81 7.74
C PRO A 43 -11.83 -29.69 6.72
N LEU A 44 -11.42 -29.92 5.47
CA LEU A 44 -11.81 -29.03 4.38
C LEU A 44 -13.33 -29.06 4.24
N GLU A 45 -13.95 -27.90 4.40
CA GLU A 45 -15.37 -27.71 4.20
C GLU A 45 -15.63 -27.21 2.79
N SER A 46 -16.74 -27.65 2.20
CA SER A 46 -17.16 -27.15 0.90
C SER A 46 -17.85 -25.80 1.07
N VAL A 47 -17.22 -24.74 0.59
CA VAL A 47 -17.78 -23.38 0.62
C VAL A 47 -18.18 -22.93 -0.78
N ASN A 48 -19.21 -22.08 -0.84
CA ASN A 48 -19.66 -21.45 -2.07
C ASN A 48 -19.29 -19.97 -2.05
N ILE A 49 -18.52 -19.52 -3.03
CA ILE A 49 -18.18 -18.10 -3.20
C ILE A 49 -18.83 -17.54 -4.46
N ILE A 50 -19.11 -16.25 -4.44
CA ILE A 50 -19.49 -15.48 -5.63
C ILE A 50 -18.24 -14.75 -6.10
N ALA A 51 -17.83 -15.00 -7.33
CA ALA A 51 -16.64 -14.41 -7.92
C ALA A 51 -16.89 -13.95 -9.35
N ASP A 52 -16.03 -13.05 -9.84
CA ASP A 52 -16.01 -12.64 -11.23
C ASP A 52 -15.10 -13.57 -12.03
N GLN A 53 -15.68 -14.30 -12.98
CA GLN A 53 -14.93 -15.07 -13.96
C GLN A 53 -14.62 -14.21 -15.17
N VAL A 54 -13.34 -14.16 -15.54
CA VAL A 54 -12.88 -13.50 -16.77
C VAL A 54 -13.09 -14.45 -17.95
N TYR A 55 -13.85 -14.00 -18.95
CA TYR A 55 -14.12 -14.75 -20.19
C TYR A 55 -13.17 -14.37 -21.33
N SER A 56 -12.79 -13.10 -21.39
CA SER A 56 -11.79 -12.60 -22.33
C SER A 56 -11.12 -11.35 -21.77
N SER A 57 -9.87 -11.13 -22.17
CA SER A 57 -9.07 -9.97 -21.77
C SER A 57 -8.24 -9.48 -22.95
N TYR A 58 -8.15 -8.16 -23.11
CA TYR A 58 -7.45 -7.52 -24.20
C TYR A 58 -6.58 -6.39 -23.68
N GLN A 59 -5.36 -6.30 -24.20
CA GLN A 59 -4.41 -5.24 -23.85
C GLN A 59 -4.51 -4.09 -24.84
N PHE A 60 -4.51 -2.87 -24.32
CA PHE A 60 -4.43 -1.65 -25.10
C PHE A 60 -3.35 -0.74 -24.56
N ARG A 61 -2.81 0.09 -25.46
CA ARG A 61 -1.90 1.18 -25.12
C ARG A 61 -2.46 2.49 -25.64
N SER A 62 -2.15 3.57 -24.94
CA SER A 62 -2.39 4.94 -25.38
C SER A 62 -1.23 5.81 -24.95
N CYS A 63 -0.94 6.84 -25.73
CA CYS A 63 0.15 7.78 -25.48
C CYS A 63 -0.37 9.19 -25.69
N LEU A 64 -0.08 10.06 -24.72
CA LEU A 64 -0.36 11.49 -24.76
C LEU A 64 1.00 12.21 -24.72
N PRO A 65 1.66 12.40 -25.88
CA PRO A 65 3.02 12.92 -25.91
C PRO A 65 3.13 14.39 -25.49
N LYS A 66 2.02 15.14 -25.57
CA LYS A 66 1.95 16.58 -25.25
C LYS A 66 0.71 16.88 -24.41
N PHE A 67 0.47 16.12 -23.34
CA PHE A 67 -0.60 16.48 -22.41
C PHE A 67 -0.20 17.78 -21.69
N SER A 68 -1.06 18.79 -21.74
CA SER A 68 -0.77 20.13 -21.26
C SER A 68 -1.70 20.49 -20.11
N VAL A 69 -1.10 20.98 -19.02
CA VAL A 69 -1.83 21.54 -17.88
C VAL A 69 -1.55 23.03 -17.83
N VAL A 70 -2.60 23.85 -17.75
CA VAL A 70 -2.48 25.30 -17.57
C VAL A 70 -2.05 25.58 -16.14
N MET A 71 -0.91 26.26 -15.98
CA MET A 71 -0.43 26.70 -14.68
C MET A 71 -1.21 27.94 -14.22
N PRO A 72 -1.43 28.13 -12.91
CA PRO A 72 -2.08 29.33 -12.40
C PRO A 72 -1.33 30.59 -12.85
N LYS A 73 -2.08 31.64 -13.24
CA LYS A 73 -1.53 32.96 -13.58
C LYS A 73 -1.10 33.69 -12.31
N SER A 74 0.01 33.24 -11.74
CA SER A 74 0.85 34.05 -10.87
C SER A 74 2.20 34.13 -11.56
N GLY A 75 2.90 35.27 -11.46
CA GLY A 75 4.12 35.58 -12.23
C GLY A 75 5.33 34.73 -11.84
N ASP A 76 5.10 33.49 -11.42
CA ASP A 76 6.02 32.63 -10.70
C ASP A 76 6.43 31.44 -11.56
N LEU A 77 7.71 31.11 -11.49
CA LEU A 77 8.25 29.90 -12.10
C LEU A 77 7.79 28.69 -11.27
N PHE A 78 7.01 27.79 -11.86
CA PHE A 78 6.58 26.56 -11.21
C PHE A 78 7.56 25.41 -11.46
N GLN A 79 7.95 24.70 -10.41
CA GLN A 79 8.73 23.48 -10.46
C GLN A 79 7.81 22.26 -10.30
N PHE A 80 7.91 21.31 -11.24
CA PHE A 80 7.26 20.01 -11.10
C PHE A 80 7.84 19.22 -9.92
N ILE A 81 6.99 18.71 -9.04
CA ILE A 81 7.38 17.80 -7.95
C ILE A 81 6.96 16.37 -8.30
N ASN A 82 5.66 16.15 -8.52
CA ASN A 82 5.10 14.82 -8.74
C ASN A 82 3.76 14.88 -9.46
N ILE A 83 3.39 13.79 -10.12
CA ILE A 83 2.03 13.54 -10.61
C ILE A 83 1.61 12.12 -10.21
N THR A 84 0.45 12.00 -9.60
CA THR A 84 -0.15 10.71 -9.25
C THR A 84 -1.38 10.48 -10.10
N PHE A 85 -1.49 9.27 -10.66
CA PHE A 85 -2.63 8.85 -11.47
C PHE A 85 -3.51 7.91 -10.67
N GLN A 86 -4.81 8.08 -10.77
CA GLN A 86 -5.79 7.19 -10.16
C GLN A 86 -6.22 6.11 -11.17
N GLU A 87 -6.93 5.09 -10.67
CA GLU A 87 -7.53 4.07 -11.52
C GLU A 87 -8.50 4.70 -12.52
N GLY A 88 -8.35 4.32 -13.79
CA GLY A 88 -9.21 4.75 -14.87
C GLY A 88 -10.58 4.09 -14.79
N LYS A 89 -11.62 4.91 -14.91
CA LYS A 89 -13.01 4.45 -14.85
C LYS A 89 -13.61 4.41 -16.25
N LEU A 90 -14.33 3.33 -16.53
CA LEU A 90 -15.20 3.27 -17.70
C LEU A 90 -16.37 4.23 -17.49
N LEU A 91 -16.65 5.05 -18.50
CA LEU A 91 -17.86 5.87 -18.51
C LEU A 91 -19.03 4.97 -18.92
N GLU A 92 -19.90 4.61 -17.99
CA GLU A 92 -20.97 3.61 -18.19
C GLU A 92 -21.87 3.96 -19.39
N ASP A 93 -22.28 5.22 -19.52
CA ASP A 93 -23.12 5.71 -20.64
C ASP A 93 -22.43 5.62 -22.01
N SER A 94 -21.10 5.45 -22.04
CA SER A 94 -20.33 5.33 -23.28
C SER A 94 -20.21 3.90 -23.80
N ILE A 95 -20.55 2.90 -22.97
CA ILE A 95 -20.36 1.49 -23.32
C ILE A 95 -21.44 1.06 -24.30
N LYS A 96 -21.02 0.75 -25.53
CA LYS A 96 -21.90 0.21 -26.57
C LYS A 96 -21.41 -1.14 -27.05
N ILE A 97 -22.24 -2.16 -26.82
CA ILE A 97 -21.98 -3.54 -27.23
C ILE A 97 -22.88 -3.86 -28.41
N THR A 98 -22.30 -4.20 -29.56
CA THR A 98 -23.03 -4.59 -30.77
C THR A 98 -22.58 -5.98 -31.21
N PRO A 99 -23.45 -7.01 -31.13
CA PRO A 99 -23.13 -8.35 -31.61
C PRO A 99 -22.73 -8.33 -33.09
N LEU A 100 -21.71 -9.10 -33.47
CA LEU A 100 -21.26 -9.18 -34.86
C LEU A 100 -22.06 -10.20 -35.71
N GLY A 101 -23.08 -10.82 -35.11
CA GLY A 101 -23.98 -11.75 -35.77
C GLY A 101 -23.33 -13.08 -36.15
N SER A 102 -24.01 -13.82 -37.03
CA SER A 102 -23.66 -15.21 -37.39
C SER A 102 -22.30 -15.37 -38.06
N LYS A 103 -21.72 -14.31 -38.63
CA LYS A 103 -20.39 -14.35 -39.25
C LYS A 103 -19.27 -14.48 -38.23
N ARG A 104 -19.49 -14.06 -36.98
CA ARG A 104 -18.52 -14.16 -35.88
C ARG A 104 -19.23 -14.37 -34.53
N PRO A 105 -19.78 -15.58 -34.30
CA PRO A 105 -20.55 -15.88 -33.10
C PRO A 105 -19.71 -15.71 -31.83
N GLY A 106 -20.38 -15.35 -30.72
CA GLY A 106 -19.73 -15.05 -29.45
C GLY A 106 -18.78 -13.85 -29.46
N HIS A 107 -18.78 -13.03 -30.52
CA HIS A 107 -18.00 -11.79 -30.56
C HIS A 107 -18.92 -10.59 -30.74
N SER A 108 -18.57 -9.52 -30.04
CA SER A 108 -19.24 -8.23 -30.13
C SER A 108 -18.23 -7.13 -30.39
N ARG A 109 -18.64 -6.10 -31.14
CA ARG A 109 -17.95 -4.81 -31.16
C ARG A 109 -18.28 -4.10 -29.85
N VAL A 110 -17.27 -3.72 -29.11
CA VAL A 110 -17.38 -3.01 -27.83
C VAL A 110 -16.73 -1.65 -28.01
N GLN A 111 -17.53 -0.59 -27.88
CA GLN A 111 -17.08 0.79 -27.91
C GLN A 111 -17.21 1.35 -26.50
N PHE A 112 -16.21 2.06 -26.02
CA PHE A 112 -16.18 2.59 -24.65
C PHE A 112 -15.20 3.75 -24.52
N GLN A 113 -15.37 4.50 -23.43
CA GLN A 113 -14.51 5.60 -23.06
C GLN A 113 -13.99 5.41 -21.64
N ILE A 114 -12.73 5.76 -21.43
CA ILE A 114 -12.07 5.70 -20.13
C ILE A 114 -11.64 7.11 -19.73
N GLN A 115 -11.92 7.46 -18.48
CA GLN A 115 -11.47 8.69 -17.84
C GLN A 115 -10.49 8.33 -16.71
N ILE A 116 -9.33 8.98 -16.72
CA ILE A 116 -8.26 8.75 -15.73
C ILE A 116 -8.03 10.05 -14.95
N PRO A 117 -8.40 10.11 -13.67
CA PRO A 117 -8.07 11.23 -12.81
C PRO A 117 -6.58 11.29 -12.48
N TYR A 118 -6.08 12.50 -12.25
CA TYR A 118 -4.73 12.74 -11.77
C TYR A 118 -4.70 13.84 -10.71
N GLN A 119 -3.65 13.82 -9.91
CA GLN A 119 -3.26 14.91 -9.02
C GLN A 119 -1.82 15.31 -9.32
N LEU A 120 -1.64 16.57 -9.67
CA LEU A 120 -0.35 17.18 -9.99
C LEU A 120 0.10 18.06 -8.82
N ILE A 121 1.33 17.87 -8.37
CA ILE A 121 1.96 18.64 -7.30
C ILE A 121 3.07 19.49 -7.91
N VAL A 122 2.97 20.80 -7.74
CA VAL A 122 3.95 21.78 -8.19
C VAL A 122 4.40 22.66 -7.04
N ARG A 123 5.61 23.18 -7.12
CA ARG A 123 6.14 24.19 -6.19
C ARG A 123 6.32 25.50 -6.92
N ASP A 124 5.78 26.56 -6.35
CA ASP A 124 6.10 27.92 -6.74
C ASP A 124 7.54 28.24 -6.29
N GLN A 125 8.43 28.59 -7.23
CA GLN A 125 9.82 28.88 -6.91
C GLN A 125 10.03 30.25 -6.24
N VAL A 126 9.07 31.17 -6.36
CA VAL A 126 9.15 32.51 -5.77
C VAL A 126 8.63 32.49 -4.34
N SER A 127 7.42 31.95 -4.14
CA SER A 127 6.81 31.90 -2.80
C SER A 127 7.27 30.68 -1.97
N GLY A 128 7.78 29.64 -2.63
CA GLY A 128 8.11 28.35 -2.01
C GLY A 128 6.88 27.48 -1.70
N GLU A 129 5.67 27.97 -2.02
CA GLU A 129 4.41 27.28 -1.75
C GLU A 129 4.25 26.02 -2.62
N VAL A 130 3.75 24.93 -2.02
CA VAL A 130 3.41 23.70 -2.75
C VAL A 130 1.91 23.71 -3.05
N LYS A 131 1.56 23.60 -4.33
CA LYS A 131 0.18 23.60 -4.82
C LYS A 131 -0.16 22.24 -5.41
N ALA A 132 -1.36 21.74 -5.07
CA ALA A 132 -1.92 20.53 -5.63
C ALA A 132 -3.05 20.88 -6.61
N MET A 133 -3.01 20.29 -7.81
CA MET A 133 -3.97 20.50 -8.87
C MET A 133 -4.57 19.16 -9.29
N ASN A 134 -5.88 19.02 -9.14
CA ASN A 134 -6.60 17.81 -9.55
C ASN A 134 -7.16 18.02 -10.96
N GLY A 135 -7.17 16.97 -11.76
CA GLY A 135 -7.75 17.01 -13.10
C GLY A 135 -8.02 15.62 -13.65
N ASN A 136 -8.49 15.58 -14.90
CA ASN A 136 -8.68 14.35 -15.65
C ASN A 136 -7.84 14.39 -16.92
N LEU A 137 -7.25 13.25 -17.29
CA LEU A 137 -6.69 13.08 -18.62
C LEU A 137 -7.80 13.16 -19.68
N PRO A 138 -7.47 13.53 -20.93
CA PRO A 138 -8.42 13.49 -22.04
C PRO A 138 -9.07 12.11 -22.16
N GLU A 139 -10.38 12.09 -22.44
CA GLU A 139 -11.15 10.86 -22.58
C GLU A 139 -10.53 9.93 -23.64
N ILE A 140 -10.23 8.70 -23.23
CA ILE A 140 -9.62 7.71 -24.10
C ILE A 140 -10.74 6.87 -24.72
N LYS A 141 -11.00 7.08 -26.00
CA LYS A 141 -12.01 6.33 -26.76
C LYS A 141 -11.38 5.08 -27.36
N LYS A 142 -12.03 3.93 -27.18
CA LYS A 142 -11.61 2.65 -27.77
C LYS A 142 -12.79 1.97 -28.44
N ASP A 143 -12.46 1.21 -29.48
CA ASP A 143 -13.38 0.44 -30.30
C ASP A 143 -12.70 -0.86 -30.68
N ALA A 144 -13.20 -1.97 -30.16
CA ALA A 144 -12.56 -3.27 -30.29
C ALA A 144 -13.58 -4.39 -30.48
N VAL A 145 -13.15 -5.46 -31.12
CA VAL A 145 -13.93 -6.71 -31.18
C VAL A 145 -13.48 -7.60 -30.04
N MET A 146 -14.41 -7.90 -29.12
CA MET A 146 -14.16 -8.72 -27.94
C MET A 146 -15.02 -9.98 -27.97
N TYR A 147 -14.48 -11.07 -27.44
CA TYR A 147 -15.24 -12.29 -27.20
C TYR A 147 -16.16 -12.09 -26.00
N ILE A 148 -17.47 -12.09 -26.27
CA ILE A 148 -18.55 -12.03 -25.28
C ILE A 148 -19.45 -13.24 -25.60
N PRO A 149 -19.39 -14.32 -24.80
CA PRO A 149 -20.16 -15.52 -25.09
C PRO A 149 -21.66 -15.23 -25.14
N GLU A 150 -22.38 -16.06 -25.89
CA GLU A 150 -23.83 -16.06 -25.82
C GLU A 150 -24.28 -16.54 -24.44
N ALA A 151 -25.16 -15.78 -23.80
CA ALA A 151 -25.73 -16.12 -22.52
C ALA A 151 -27.24 -15.89 -22.53
N ARG A 152 -27.91 -16.44 -21.51
CA ARG A 152 -29.34 -16.21 -21.28
C ARG A 152 -29.58 -14.72 -21.06
N SER A 153 -30.79 -14.25 -21.37
CA SER A 153 -31.18 -12.83 -21.24
C SER A 153 -30.99 -12.25 -19.84
N GLU A 154 -31.03 -13.09 -18.81
CA GLU A 154 -30.88 -12.71 -17.41
C GLU A 154 -29.41 -12.65 -16.96
N PHE A 155 -28.48 -13.12 -17.78
CA PHE A 155 -27.05 -13.11 -17.47
C PHE A 155 -26.37 -11.93 -18.15
N ASN A 156 -25.85 -11.02 -17.34
CA ASN A 156 -25.16 -9.83 -17.81
C ASN A 156 -23.66 -9.94 -17.60
N TYR A 157 -22.91 -9.87 -18.71
CA TYR A 157 -21.48 -9.63 -18.66
C TYR A 157 -21.20 -8.17 -18.31
N ARG A 158 -20.16 -7.93 -17.52
CA ARG A 158 -19.62 -6.60 -17.24
C ARG A 158 -18.32 -6.42 -18.01
N ILE A 159 -18.11 -5.21 -18.51
CA ILE A 159 -16.81 -4.79 -19.03
C ILE A 159 -16.10 -4.09 -17.88
N ILE A 160 -14.90 -4.56 -17.55
CA ILE A 160 -14.04 -3.93 -16.55
C ILE A 160 -12.78 -3.41 -17.25
N ALA A 161 -12.22 -2.33 -16.72
CA ALA A 161 -10.99 -1.74 -17.20
C ALA A 161 -10.01 -1.60 -16.05
N GLU A 162 -8.80 -2.10 -16.25
CA GLU A 162 -7.67 -1.87 -15.35
C GLU A 162 -6.67 -0.98 -16.09
N THR A 163 -6.22 0.10 -15.45
CA THR A 163 -5.30 1.05 -16.07
C THR A 163 -4.03 1.21 -15.25
N ARG A 164 -2.90 1.28 -15.95
CA ARG A 164 -1.62 1.71 -15.38
C ARG A 164 -1.08 2.87 -16.22
N THR A 165 -0.98 4.03 -15.59
CA THR A 165 -0.51 5.26 -16.22
C THR A 165 0.87 5.60 -15.70
N GLU A 166 1.76 6.02 -16.60
CA GLU A 166 3.12 6.39 -16.27
C GLU A 166 3.58 7.65 -17.03
N LEU A 167 4.54 8.32 -16.43
CA LEU A 167 5.23 9.45 -17.03
C LEU A 167 6.33 8.92 -17.96
N LEU A 168 6.34 9.34 -19.22
CA LEU A 168 7.30 8.87 -20.22
C LEU A 168 8.63 9.62 -20.17
N HIS A 169 8.58 10.90 -19.79
CA HIS A 169 9.74 11.78 -19.63
C HIS A 169 9.42 12.87 -18.61
N PHE A 170 10.46 13.43 -17.97
CA PHE A 170 10.34 14.58 -17.09
C PHE A 170 9.53 15.72 -17.74
N PRO A 171 8.54 16.32 -17.04
CA PRO A 171 7.74 17.41 -17.59
C PRO A 171 8.56 18.64 -17.97
N GLU A 172 8.12 19.33 -19.01
CA GLU A 172 8.75 20.55 -19.51
C GLU A 172 7.78 21.73 -19.40
N SER A 173 8.28 22.88 -18.96
CA SER A 173 7.51 24.12 -18.91
C SER A 173 7.60 24.84 -20.26
N GLU A 174 6.45 25.10 -20.88
CA GLU A 174 6.30 25.85 -22.13
C GLU A 174 5.33 27.02 -21.89
N GLY A 175 5.87 28.20 -21.55
CA GLY A 175 5.05 29.37 -21.20
C GLY A 175 4.19 29.15 -19.95
N GLU A 176 2.87 29.36 -20.07
CA GLU A 176 1.90 29.10 -18.99
C GLU A 176 1.48 27.62 -18.88
N HIS A 177 2.13 26.73 -19.63
CA HIS A 177 1.76 25.31 -19.70
C HIS A 177 2.87 24.40 -19.17
N LEU A 178 2.46 23.37 -18.43
CA LEU A 178 3.32 22.24 -18.12
C LEU A 178 2.98 21.09 -19.08
N ILE A 179 3.95 20.73 -19.92
CA ILE A 179 3.85 19.64 -20.89
C ILE A 179 4.34 18.35 -20.24
N ILE A 180 3.46 17.37 -20.15
CA ILE A 180 3.69 16.10 -19.48
C ILE A 180 3.46 14.98 -20.50
N PRO A 181 4.51 14.28 -20.94
CA PRO A 181 4.35 13.12 -21.82
C PRO A 181 3.92 11.90 -20.99
N ILE A 182 2.77 11.31 -21.34
CA ILE A 182 2.11 10.25 -20.55
C ILE A 182 1.89 8.99 -21.39
N GLY A 183 2.19 7.83 -20.81
CA GLY A 183 1.91 6.50 -21.34
C GLY A 183 0.84 5.80 -20.51
N ILE A 184 -0.05 5.07 -21.18
CA ILE A 184 -1.21 4.44 -20.54
C ILE A 184 -1.31 3.00 -21.04
N PHE A 185 -1.17 2.04 -20.12
CA PHE A 185 -1.50 0.64 -20.34
C PHE A 185 -2.90 0.37 -19.82
N MET A 186 -3.70 -0.37 -20.59
CA MET A 186 -5.05 -0.73 -20.23
C MET A 186 -5.27 -2.22 -20.48
N ILE A 187 -5.92 -2.89 -19.54
CA ILE A 187 -6.49 -4.23 -19.75
C ILE A 187 -8.00 -4.09 -19.68
N ILE A 188 -8.68 -4.57 -20.71
CA ILE A 188 -10.15 -4.56 -20.78
C ILE A 188 -10.61 -6.00 -20.78
N SER A 189 -11.47 -6.33 -19.81
CA SER A 189 -11.92 -7.71 -19.59
C SER A 189 -13.43 -7.80 -19.60
N VAL A 190 -13.91 -8.91 -20.15
CA VAL A 190 -15.32 -9.32 -20.10
C VAL A 190 -15.46 -10.27 -18.92
N VAL A 191 -16.19 -9.85 -17.89
CA VAL A 191 -16.40 -10.65 -16.68
C VAL A 191 -17.85 -11.02 -16.48
N GLY A 192 -18.09 -12.22 -15.97
CA GLY A 192 -19.41 -12.69 -15.57
C GLY A 192 -19.39 -13.16 -14.12
N ARG A 193 -20.44 -12.85 -13.38
CA ARG A 193 -20.57 -13.26 -11.99
C ARG A 193 -20.96 -14.74 -11.92
N VAL A 194 -20.13 -15.55 -11.28
CA VAL A 194 -20.33 -17.00 -11.14
C VAL A 194 -20.33 -17.43 -9.67
N ARG A 195 -20.90 -18.61 -9.42
CA ARG A 195 -20.79 -19.29 -8.12
C ARG A 195 -19.78 -20.41 -8.26
N LEU A 196 -18.77 -20.39 -7.40
CA LEU A 196 -17.73 -21.41 -7.35
C LEU A 196 -17.87 -22.18 -6.04
N GLN A 197 -17.82 -23.50 -6.15
CA GLN A 197 -17.74 -24.39 -4.99
C GLN A 197 -16.28 -24.81 -4.83
N LEU A 198 -15.68 -24.51 -3.68
CA LEU A 198 -14.29 -24.82 -3.38
C LEU A 198 -14.16 -25.49 -2.01
N PRO A 199 -13.14 -26.33 -1.80
CA PRO A 199 -12.73 -26.71 -0.46
C PRO A 199 -12.03 -25.53 0.23
N SER A 200 -12.43 -25.23 1.46
CA SER A 200 -11.84 -24.18 2.30
C SER A 200 -11.63 -24.71 3.71
N TYR A 201 -10.58 -24.25 4.38
CA TYR A 201 -10.44 -24.46 5.81
C TYR A 201 -11.53 -23.66 6.52
N GLY A 202 -12.28 -24.31 7.41
CA GLY A 202 -13.31 -23.64 8.20
C GLY A 202 -12.70 -22.51 9.01
N THR A 203 -12.93 -21.26 8.61
CA THR A 203 -12.49 -20.09 9.37
C THR A 203 -13.42 -19.86 10.55
N PHE A 204 -13.44 -20.81 11.48
CA PHE A 204 -14.18 -20.73 12.76
C PHE A 204 -13.32 -20.18 13.89
N GLN A 205 -12.36 -19.31 13.59
CA GLN A 205 -11.78 -18.48 14.64
C GLN A 205 -12.62 -17.21 14.72
N GLU A 206 -13.36 -17.06 15.82
CA GLU A 206 -13.87 -15.77 16.24
C GLU A 206 -12.71 -14.77 16.12
N PRO A 207 -12.88 -13.65 15.38
CA PRO A 207 -11.83 -12.66 15.27
C PRO A 207 -11.34 -12.29 16.67
N LEU A 208 -10.02 -12.20 16.87
CA LEU A 208 -9.48 -11.70 18.12
C LEU A 208 -10.13 -10.36 18.43
N VAL A 209 -10.55 -10.16 19.69
CA VAL A 209 -11.08 -8.87 20.14
C VAL A 209 -9.99 -7.84 19.87
N GLY A 210 -10.31 -6.83 19.05
CA GLY A 210 -9.42 -5.72 18.82
C GLY A 210 -9.23 -4.96 20.13
N GLU A 211 -8.00 -4.85 20.59
CA GLU A 211 -7.67 -3.99 21.73
C GLU A 211 -7.79 -2.52 21.28
N PRO A 212 -8.53 -1.67 22.00
CA PRO A 212 -8.58 -0.25 21.69
C PRO A 212 -7.18 0.34 21.85
N TYR A 213 -6.78 1.22 20.94
CA TYR A 213 -5.44 1.84 20.96
C TYR A 213 -5.18 2.57 22.29
N GLU A 214 -6.25 3.10 22.88
CA GLU A 214 -6.27 3.76 24.18
C GLU A 214 -5.87 2.82 25.34
N ALA A 215 -6.16 1.51 25.25
CA ALA A 215 -5.73 0.53 26.25
C ALA A 215 -4.21 0.32 26.22
N ILE A 216 -3.60 0.37 25.03
CA ILE A 216 -2.15 0.29 24.85
C ILE A 216 -1.48 1.53 25.45
N GLU A 217 -2.04 2.72 25.23
CA GLU A 217 -1.54 3.96 25.84
C GLU A 217 -1.66 3.95 27.37
N LEU A 218 -2.77 3.42 27.90
CA LEU A 218 -2.96 3.24 29.35
C LEU A 218 -1.91 2.29 29.95
N GLU A 219 -1.61 1.16 29.32
CA GLU A 219 -0.56 0.25 29.78
C GLU A 219 0.82 0.92 29.83
N LEU A 220 1.16 1.73 28.82
CA LEU A 220 2.42 2.49 28.80
C LEU A 220 2.50 3.52 29.93
N CYS A 221 1.39 4.20 30.22
CA CYS A 221 1.30 5.13 31.34
C CYS A 221 1.40 4.39 32.69
N GLU A 222 0.70 3.27 32.86
CA GLU A 222 0.78 2.45 34.07
C GLU A 222 2.19 1.89 34.30
N GLU A 223 2.89 1.48 33.24
CA GLU A 223 4.27 1.02 33.34
C GLU A 223 5.21 2.15 33.74
N PHE A 224 4.99 3.36 33.21
CA PHE A 224 5.75 4.55 33.58
C PHE A 224 5.56 4.94 35.05
N GLU A 225 4.32 4.90 35.56
CA GLU A 225 4.02 5.20 36.98
C GLU A 225 4.68 4.21 37.95
N LYS A 226 4.91 2.96 37.52
CA LYS A 226 5.59 1.93 38.32
C LYS A 226 7.13 2.08 38.32
N ARG A 227 7.70 3.00 37.54
CA ARG A 227 9.16 3.19 37.48
C ARG A 227 9.67 3.80 38.78
N ILE A 228 10.81 3.30 39.24
CA ILE A 228 11.53 3.87 40.37
C ILE A 228 11.98 5.28 39.97
N PHE A 229 11.75 6.23 40.86
CA PHE A 229 12.15 7.61 40.65
C PHE A 229 13.68 7.70 40.46
N PRO A 230 14.18 8.44 39.46
CA PRO A 230 15.61 8.48 39.18
C PRO A 230 16.42 8.98 40.39
N GLU A 231 17.49 8.26 40.73
CA GLU A 231 18.36 8.60 41.87
C GLU A 231 19.11 9.92 41.67
N ASP A 232 19.29 10.34 40.41
CA ASP A 232 19.92 11.58 39.99
C ASP A 232 18.95 12.74 39.82
N PHE A 233 17.66 12.55 40.16
CA PHE A 233 16.66 13.61 40.04
C PHE A 233 16.94 14.78 40.99
N PHE A 234 17.45 14.50 42.19
CA PHE A 234 17.78 15.52 43.17
C PHE A 234 19.27 15.85 43.10
N PRO A 235 19.63 17.14 43.12
CA PRO A 235 21.02 17.54 43.27
C PRO A 235 21.59 16.91 44.53
N THR A 236 22.81 16.38 44.46
CA THR A 236 23.53 15.89 45.64
C THR A 236 23.54 16.99 46.68
N SER A 237 23.07 16.70 47.89
CA SER A 237 23.04 17.66 48.99
C SER A 237 24.43 18.25 49.17
N ILE A 238 24.55 19.56 48.96
CA ILE A 238 25.73 20.32 49.39
C ILE A 238 25.66 20.27 50.92
N GLU A 239 26.61 19.58 51.56
CA GLU A 239 26.77 19.69 53.01
C GLU A 239 27.01 21.18 53.32
N ASP A 240 26.05 21.80 53.99
CA ASP A 240 26.16 23.20 54.43
C ASP A 240 27.08 23.23 55.67
N PRO A 241 28.32 23.73 55.55
CA PRO A 241 29.30 23.67 56.65
C PRO A 241 28.94 24.54 57.86
N ASP A 242 27.88 25.36 57.77
CA ASP A 242 27.49 26.33 58.81
C ASP A 242 26.38 25.83 59.76
N ILE A 243 25.86 24.61 59.60
CA ILE A 243 24.93 24.01 60.58
C ILE A 243 25.75 23.35 61.69
N ASP A 244 26.14 24.13 62.71
CA ASP A 244 26.71 23.61 63.96
C ASP A 244 25.58 23.10 64.89
N PRO A 245 25.42 21.77 65.09
CA PRO A 245 24.33 21.22 65.90
C PRO A 245 24.43 21.56 67.41
N LYS A 246 25.49 22.26 67.85
CA LYS A 246 25.70 22.60 69.27
C LYS A 246 24.96 23.86 69.76
N LYS A 247 24.28 24.63 68.90
CA LYS A 247 23.54 25.83 69.34
C LYS A 247 22.10 25.60 69.82
N PHE A 248 21.55 24.39 69.70
CA PHE A 248 20.19 24.05 70.16
C PHE A 248 20.16 23.29 71.51
N LYS A 249 20.91 23.76 72.51
CA LYS A 249 20.68 23.37 73.92
C LYS A 249 20.51 24.60 74.81
N ARG A 250 19.28 25.11 74.92
CA ARG A 250 18.72 25.78 76.12
C ARG A 250 17.21 25.53 76.14
N GLY A 251 16.74 24.91 77.22
CA GLY A 251 15.38 24.47 77.47
C GLY A 251 15.41 23.25 78.35
#